data_AF-A0A7W7L9S6-F1
#
_entry.id   AF-A0A7W7L9S6-F1
#
_cell.length_a   1.000
_cell.length_b   1.000
_cell.length_c   1.000
_cell.angle_alpha   90.00
_cell.angle_beta   90.00
_cell.angle_gamma   90.00
#
_symmetry.space_group_name_H-M   'P 1'
#
loop_
_entity.id
_entity.type
_entity.pdbx_description
1 polymer ?
#
loop_
_entity_poly.entity_id
_entity_poly.type
_entity_poly.pdbx_seq_one_letter_code
_entity_poly.pdbx_strand_id
1 'polypeptide(L)'
;MGGAASANAAPPTGGTQPVGVSFGELSVEAAGKAAGQSLHHSSAALFGPAKVLRLNPMAGTGVDPTDNAVGTQVADFQPVSTAMVTAPLSQGGALGQLPLLSYGAGLLPG
;
A
#
# COMPACT_ATOMS: atom_id res chain seq x y z
N MET A 1 34.83 -36.89 -53.35
CA MET A 1 35.42 -35.76 -52.61
C MET A 1 34.27 -34.96 -52.03
N GLY A 2 34.01 -35.11 -50.72
CA GLY A 2 32.91 -34.45 -50.03
C GLY A 2 33.35 -33.10 -49.47
N GLY A 3 32.57 -32.05 -49.72
CA GLY A 3 32.78 -30.73 -49.14
C GLY A 3 32.03 -30.61 -47.82
N ALA A 4 32.75 -30.45 -46.72
CA ALA A 4 32.16 -30.09 -45.43
C ALA A 4 32.08 -28.56 -45.36
N ALA A 5 30.86 -28.01 -45.39
CA ALA A 5 30.62 -26.61 -45.07
C ALA A 5 30.62 -26.45 -43.54
N SER A 6 31.55 -25.69 -42.99
CA SER A 6 31.55 -25.30 -41.57
C SER A 6 30.60 -24.13 -41.36
N ALA A 7 29.55 -24.35 -40.56
CA ALA A 7 28.70 -23.28 -40.06
C ALA A 7 29.44 -22.52 -38.94
N ASN A 8 29.75 -21.25 -39.14
CA ASN A 8 30.30 -20.39 -38.10
C ASN A 8 29.15 -19.69 -37.36
N ALA A 9 28.85 -20.11 -36.12
CA ALA A 9 27.87 -19.42 -35.28
C ALA A 9 28.44 -18.05 -34.87
N ALA A 10 27.73 -16.97 -35.23
CA ALA A 10 28.06 -15.63 -34.76
C ALA A 10 27.80 -15.54 -33.24
N PRO A 11 28.68 -14.91 -32.44
CA PRO A 11 28.42 -14.72 -31.03
C PRO A 11 27.15 -13.87 -30.85
N PRO A 12 26.32 -14.16 -29.84
CA PRO A 12 25.14 -13.35 -29.57
C PRO A 12 25.59 -11.91 -29.26
N THR A 13 25.11 -10.94 -30.02
CA THR A 13 25.15 -9.50 -29.70
C THR A 13 24.17 -9.21 -28.55
N GLY A 14 24.30 -9.95 -27.45
CA GLY A 14 23.68 -9.67 -26.18
C GLY A 14 24.57 -8.71 -25.42
N GLY A 15 24.48 -7.42 -25.75
CA GLY A 15 25.07 -6.38 -24.91
C GLY A 15 24.32 -6.34 -23.59
N THR A 16 24.76 -7.12 -22.61
CA THR A 16 24.51 -6.79 -21.20
C THR A 16 25.28 -5.50 -20.97
N GLN A 17 24.66 -4.36 -21.25
CA GLN A 17 25.21 -3.09 -20.81
C GLN A 17 25.33 -3.20 -19.30
N PRO A 18 26.53 -3.14 -18.71
CA PRO A 18 26.62 -2.93 -17.29
C PRO A 18 25.83 -1.65 -17.03
N VAL A 19 24.82 -1.71 -16.16
CA VAL A 19 24.22 -0.49 -15.62
C VAL A 19 25.34 0.16 -14.83
N GLY A 20 26.10 1.01 -15.52
CA GLY A 20 27.23 1.75 -14.98
C GLY A 20 26.66 2.79 -14.04
N VAL A 21 26.56 2.45 -12.76
CA VAL A 21 26.40 3.44 -11.70
C VAL A 21 27.71 4.20 -11.61
N SER A 22 27.78 5.37 -12.25
CA SER A 22 28.85 6.32 -11.99
C SER A 22 28.65 6.87 -10.58
N PHE A 23 29.42 6.39 -9.62
CA PHE A 23 29.53 7.05 -8.31
C PHE A 23 30.34 8.33 -8.52
N GLY A 24 29.66 9.45 -8.75
CA GLY A 24 30.27 10.77 -8.52
C GLY A 24 30.71 10.91 -7.06
N GLU A 25 31.32 12.04 -6.67
CA GLU A 25 31.68 12.29 -5.27
C GLU A 25 30.48 12.01 -4.34
N LEU A 26 30.59 10.94 -3.55
CA LEU A 26 29.58 10.56 -2.58
C LEU A 26 29.72 11.45 -1.36
N SER A 27 28.93 12.52 -1.29
CA SER A 27 28.85 13.33 -0.08
C SER A 27 27.99 12.64 0.97
N VAL A 28 28.34 12.79 2.25
CA VAL A 28 27.54 12.30 3.38
C VAL A 28 26.11 12.87 3.32
N GLU A 29 25.95 14.11 2.84
CA GLU A 29 24.64 14.72 2.62
C GLU A 29 23.84 14.00 1.52
N ALA A 30 24.44 13.69 0.38
CA ALA A 30 23.77 12.96 -0.70
C ALA A 30 23.38 11.55 -0.26
N ALA A 31 24.26 10.86 0.48
CA ALA A 31 23.98 9.55 1.07
C ALA A 31 22.80 9.63 2.06
N GLY A 32 22.79 10.64 2.93
CA GLY A 32 21.69 10.87 3.89
C GLY A 32 20.35 11.13 3.20
N LYS A 33 20.32 11.97 2.15
CA LYS A 33 19.11 12.20 1.34
C LYS A 33 18.63 10.92 0.67
N ALA A 34 19.54 10.16 0.05
CA ALA A 34 19.19 8.90 -0.61
C ALA A 34 18.60 7.88 0.38
N ALA A 35 19.16 7.76 1.58
CA ALA A 35 18.64 6.90 2.64
C ALA A 35 17.26 7.36 3.14
N GLY A 36 17.07 8.67 3.35
CA GLY A 36 15.76 9.21 3.72
C GLY A 36 14.69 8.95 2.65
N GLN A 37 15.04 9.14 1.38
CA GLN A 37 14.14 8.89 0.25
C GLN A 37 13.81 7.40 0.09
N SER A 38 14.78 6.51 0.30
CA SER A 38 14.54 5.06 0.22
C SER A 38 13.61 4.60 1.35
N LEU A 39 13.79 5.12 2.58
CA LEU A 39 12.91 4.84 3.70
C LEU A 39 11.49 5.39 3.46
N HIS A 40 11.38 6.61 2.93
CA HIS A 40 10.10 7.21 2.58
C HIS A 40 9.37 6.39 1.50
N HIS A 41 10.05 6.01 0.41
CA HIS A 41 9.45 5.17 -0.63
C HIS A 41 9.06 3.79 -0.11
N SER A 42 9.91 3.15 0.70
CA SER A 42 9.63 1.82 1.25
C SER A 42 8.43 1.85 2.20
N SER A 43 8.34 2.88 3.04
CA SER A 43 7.18 3.07 3.93
C SER A 43 5.91 3.47 3.16
N ALA A 44 6.01 4.30 2.12
CA ALA A 44 4.88 4.65 1.27
C ALA A 44 4.32 3.41 0.54
N ALA A 45 5.18 2.53 0.04
CA ALA A 45 4.76 1.28 -0.59
C ALA A 45 4.04 0.35 0.41
N LEU A 46 4.46 0.35 1.68
CA LEU A 46 3.84 -0.47 2.72
C LEU A 46 2.48 0.11 3.19
N PHE A 47 2.44 1.42 3.49
CA PHE A 47 1.28 2.05 4.13
C PHE A 47 0.27 2.64 3.15
N GLY A 48 0.68 2.96 1.93
CA GLY A 48 -0.21 3.47 0.87
C GLY A 48 -1.44 2.57 0.67
N PRO A 49 -1.28 1.27 0.39
CA PRO A 49 -2.40 0.34 0.27
C PRO A 49 -3.24 0.24 1.55
N ALA A 50 -2.60 0.18 2.72
CA ALA A 50 -3.29 0.05 4.00
C ALA A 50 -4.21 1.25 4.31
N LYS A 51 -3.92 2.43 3.76
CA LYS A 51 -4.76 3.63 3.92
C LYS A 51 -6.05 3.61 3.11
N VAL A 52 -6.09 2.88 2.00
CA VAL A 52 -7.18 2.95 1.01
C VAL A 52 -7.95 1.64 0.84
N LEU A 53 -7.41 0.51 1.33
CA LEU A 53 -8.11 -0.77 1.32
C LEU A 53 -9.20 -0.82 2.39
N ARG A 54 -10.33 -1.48 2.07
CA ARG A 54 -11.40 -1.77 3.03
C ARG A 54 -10.82 -2.58 4.19
N LEU A 55 -11.00 -2.11 5.42
CA LEU A 55 -10.52 -2.83 6.61
C LEU A 55 -11.38 -4.06 6.94
N ASN A 56 -12.66 -4.00 6.62
CA ASN A 56 -13.59 -5.10 6.77
C ASN A 56 -13.99 -5.64 5.38
N PRO A 57 -13.46 -6.80 4.95
CA PRO A 57 -13.85 -7.43 3.70
C PRO A 57 -15.30 -7.92 3.67
N MET A 58 -15.91 -8.14 4.83
CA MET A 58 -17.30 -8.59 4.96
C MET A 58 -18.30 -7.43 5.00
N ALA A 59 -17.82 -6.19 4.89
CA ALA A 59 -18.64 -4.99 4.91
C ALA A 59 -19.78 -5.03 3.88
N GLY A 60 -21.02 -4.87 4.34
CA GLY A 60 -22.23 -4.90 3.52
C GLY A 60 -22.70 -6.31 3.14
N THR A 61 -22.10 -7.36 3.70
CA THR A 61 -22.61 -8.73 3.58
C THR A 61 -23.60 -9.03 4.70
N GLY A 62 -24.54 -9.95 4.49
CA GLY A 62 -25.50 -10.35 5.53
C GLY A 62 -24.90 -11.11 6.72
N VAL A 63 -23.59 -11.38 6.70
CA VAL A 63 -22.83 -12.04 7.77
C VAL A 63 -21.74 -11.13 8.34
N ASP A 64 -21.77 -9.83 8.02
CA ASP A 64 -20.82 -8.87 8.54
C ASP A 64 -20.84 -8.83 10.08
N PRO A 65 -19.75 -9.21 10.78
CA PRO A 65 -19.73 -9.23 12.23
C PRO A 65 -19.84 -7.83 12.83
N THR A 66 -19.51 -6.78 12.06
CA THR A 66 -19.55 -5.39 12.52
C THR A 66 -20.91 -4.73 12.27
N ASP A 67 -21.79 -5.39 11.51
CA ASP A 67 -23.18 -4.98 11.31
C ASP A 67 -24.14 -5.64 12.32
N ASN A 68 -23.66 -5.84 13.54
CA ASN A 68 -24.46 -6.32 14.67
C ASN A 68 -24.75 -5.18 15.65
N ALA A 69 -25.36 -4.11 15.17
CA ALA A 69 -25.64 -2.95 16.00
C ALA A 69 -26.77 -3.24 17.00
N VAL A 70 -26.61 -2.75 18.23
CA VAL A 70 -27.66 -2.72 19.25
C VAL A 70 -28.07 -1.26 19.44
N GLY A 71 -29.38 -1.01 19.42
CA GLY A 71 -29.95 0.32 19.62
C GLY A 71 -30.98 0.32 20.73
N THR A 72 -31.06 1.43 21.46
CA THR A 72 -32.11 1.65 22.45
C THR A 72 -32.68 3.06 22.31
N GLN A 73 -33.95 3.19 22.62
CA GLN A 73 -34.64 4.47 22.71
C GLN A 73 -35.62 4.40 23.87
N VAL A 74 -35.69 5.48 24.65
CA VAL A 74 -36.63 5.62 25.76
C VAL A 74 -37.52 6.81 25.43
N ALA A 75 -38.84 6.61 25.36
CA ALA A 75 -39.80 7.65 25.00
C ALA A 75 -39.39 8.42 23.73
N ASP A 76 -39.38 9.76 23.79
CA ASP A 76 -39.04 10.71 22.74
C ASP A 76 -37.59 11.20 22.79
N PHE A 77 -36.73 10.58 23.60
CA PHE A 77 -35.30 10.91 23.62
C PHE A 77 -34.61 10.50 22.30
N GLN A 78 -33.48 11.15 22.03
CA GLN A 78 -32.61 10.80 20.92
C GLN A 78 -32.15 9.32 21.05
N PRO A 79 -32.34 8.49 20.01
CA PRO A 79 -31.87 7.11 20.02
C PRO A 79 -30.36 7.02 20.18
N VAL A 80 -29.89 6.00 20.89
CA VAL A 80 -28.46 5.65 20.96
C VAL A 80 -28.24 4.28 20.35
N SER A 81 -27.13 4.11 19.64
CA SER A 81 -26.78 2.84 19.01
C SER A 81 -25.28 2.65 18.89
N THR A 82 -24.84 1.40 18.97
CA THR A 82 -23.46 1.03 18.65
C THR A 82 -23.12 1.23 17.16
N ALA A 83 -24.13 1.33 16.29
CA ALA A 83 -23.94 1.60 14.85
C ALA A 83 -23.12 2.88 14.60
N MET A 84 -23.24 3.89 15.46
CA MET A 84 -22.46 5.13 15.35
C MET A 84 -20.94 4.89 15.34
N VAL A 85 -20.49 3.82 16.01
CA VAL A 85 -19.07 3.47 16.16
C VAL A 85 -18.66 2.40 15.15
N THR A 86 -19.54 1.45 14.84
CA THR A 86 -19.20 0.33 13.93
C THR A 86 -19.50 0.61 12.46
N ALA A 87 -20.37 1.59 12.14
CA ALA A 87 -20.74 1.92 10.76
C ALA A 87 -19.56 2.20 9.83
N PRO A 88 -18.48 2.92 10.24
CA PRO A 88 -17.33 3.09 9.38
C PRO A 88 -16.70 1.77 8.91
N LEU A 89 -16.77 0.72 9.72
CA LEU A 89 -16.26 -0.61 9.35
C LEU A 89 -17.30 -1.41 8.57
N SER A 90 -18.58 -1.43 8.98
CA SER A 90 -19.60 -2.20 8.28
C SER A 90 -19.93 -1.65 6.90
N GLN A 91 -19.65 -0.36 6.67
CA GLN A 91 -19.76 0.30 5.36
C GLN A 91 -18.49 0.16 4.51
N GLY A 92 -17.43 -0.47 5.05
CA GLY A 92 -16.20 -0.77 4.33
C GLY A 92 -15.19 0.37 4.26
N GLY A 93 -15.18 1.24 5.26
CA GLY A 93 -14.19 2.29 5.39
C GLY A 93 -12.75 1.74 5.41
N ALA A 94 -11.87 2.51 4.79
CA ALA A 94 -10.43 2.31 4.85
C ALA A 94 -9.82 3.04 6.06
N LEU A 95 -8.56 2.74 6.39
CA LEU A 95 -7.88 3.33 7.55
C LEU A 95 -7.88 4.87 7.51
N GLY A 96 -7.68 5.47 6.33
CA GLY A 96 -7.70 6.92 6.16
C GLY A 96 -9.08 7.57 6.32
N GLN A 97 -10.15 6.78 6.35
CA GLN A 97 -11.54 7.24 6.43
C GLN A 97 -12.14 7.08 7.82
N LEU A 98 -11.42 6.46 8.76
CA LEU A 98 -11.89 6.27 10.12
C LEU A 98 -11.84 7.60 10.89
N PRO A 99 -12.94 8.05 11.53
CA PRO A 99 -13.04 9.39 12.12
C PRO A 99 -11.92 9.76 13.11
N LEU A 100 -11.41 8.79 13.87
CA LEU A 100 -10.35 9.00 14.86
C LEU A 100 -8.95 8.64 14.35
N LEU A 101 -8.83 7.74 13.37
CA LEU A 101 -7.54 7.25 12.88
C LEU A 101 -7.07 8.00 11.63
N SER A 102 -7.94 8.76 10.96
CA SER A 102 -7.62 9.54 9.78
C SER A 102 -6.47 10.54 10.00
N TYR A 103 -6.41 11.16 11.19
CA TYR A 103 -5.33 12.07 11.55
C TYR A 103 -3.97 11.36 11.59
N GLY A 104 -3.88 10.20 12.27
CA GLY A 104 -2.66 9.39 12.31
C GLY A 104 -2.31 8.79 10.94
N ALA A 105 -3.32 8.35 10.19
CA ALA A 105 -3.15 7.82 8.84
C ALA A 105 -2.57 8.88 7.88
N GLY A 106 -2.91 10.17 8.05
CA GLY A 106 -2.33 11.27 7.28
C GLY A 106 -0.83 11.48 7.50
N LEU A 107 -0.27 10.97 8.61
CA LEU A 107 1.16 11.02 8.89
C LEU A 107 1.95 9.88 8.22
N LEU A 108 1.26 8.83 7.79
CA LEU A 108 1.88 7.71 7.08
C LEU A 108 2.17 8.11 5.63
N PRO A 109 3.36 7.84 5.09
CA PRO A 109 3.69 8.10 3.68
C PRO A 109 2.77 7.38 2.70
N GLY A 110 2.59 7.97 1.51
CA GLY A 110 1.82 7.41 0.38
C GLY A 110 0.35 7.83 0.30
#